data_AF-A0A2W6C1N7-F1
#
_entry.id   AF-A0A2W6C1N7-F1
#
_cell.length_a   1.000
_cell.length_b   1.000
_cell.length_c   1.000
_cell.angle_alpha   90.00
_cell.angle_beta   90.00
_cell.angle_gamma   90.00
#
_symmetry.space_group_name_H-M   'P 1'
#
loop_
_entity.id
_entity.type
_entity.pdbx_description
1 polymer ?
#
loop_
_entity_poly.entity_id
_entity_poly.type
_entity_poly.pdbx_seq_one_letter_code
_entity_poly.pdbx_strand_id
1 'polypeptide(L)'
;MPLPSTGPRRLPRVRGPERRGGASVSRLPVAAFGALVLATVAAFFVTQHLKVSTPLISGDPKAIPATISPNETGCGSAFRSTRFSFYLLHRADDVDVYVVDQSGTIVRTLASGRHMTIRPPVRDFFPWNGRRDDGSLAPDGTYYYRIALLQQGRTITWTKTPVTVKSTPPRPVVTSVTPSLIPDRGIPPTISYRGNEGRRGTVRIYRTDLAAGWRLVASLPAPARPAARASWNGMIAGRPAPAGTYLAGLDVTDSACNTGHFPASIPPKPASTPHAGVTVRYLAAQPPLDPVSAGSTTLVYVDSRHRPYSWALQRTGVRRPAATGTGRGYALRVRVPAAAGAGLYELSLSSGAHQTTVPVIAGAHAGQRSASILVVLPALTWQGENPGDEDGDGLPDTLSAGGPIELQRPLANGLPVGFAGEAGLIAYLDRAHLPYDLTTDLGLIDGLGPALSGHRGVVLAGSERWLPSPLSSALRSYVQGGGHVLSLGIDSLRRGVTVQGGRALDPTQPQAADAFGARAGPVVTGSSELITEAKDGLGIFSHTSGALAGFRDYQPIASVAPPAQPIASAAGTSASTAAIAGYRLGGGTVVEVGLGGFGSSLAANIDSQELIGRLWAVLSSG
;
A
#
# COMPACT_ATOMS: atom_id res chain seq x y z
N MET A 1 88.18 -7.26 -7.50
CA MET A 1 89.61 -7.65 -7.57
C MET A 1 89.67 -9.14 -7.91
N PRO A 2 90.62 -9.64 -8.70
CA PRO A 2 90.67 -9.59 -10.17
C PRO A 2 90.51 -10.98 -10.87
N LEU A 3 90.44 -10.93 -12.22
CA LEU A 3 90.37 -12.00 -13.24
C LEU A 3 91.51 -13.07 -13.13
N PRO A 4 91.42 -14.25 -13.79
CA PRO A 4 91.86 -14.35 -15.19
C PRO A 4 91.04 -15.26 -16.14
N SER A 5 91.25 -14.93 -17.41
CA SER A 5 90.86 -15.53 -18.68
C SER A 5 91.34 -16.96 -18.97
N THR A 6 90.63 -17.67 -19.85
CA THR A 6 91.08 -18.33 -21.11
C THR A 6 89.89 -19.17 -21.60
N GLY A 7 89.40 -19.22 -22.84
CA GLY A 7 89.92 -19.05 -24.19
C GLY A 7 88.82 -19.63 -25.14
N PRO A 8 88.76 -19.24 -26.43
CA PRO A 8 87.61 -19.55 -27.28
C PRO A 8 87.66 -20.99 -27.82
N ARG A 9 86.60 -21.77 -27.58
CA ARG A 9 86.43 -23.13 -28.15
C ARG A 9 85.88 -23.04 -29.57
N ARG A 10 86.68 -23.57 -30.51
CA ARG A 10 86.45 -23.67 -31.95
C ARG A 10 85.09 -24.28 -32.31
N LEU A 11 84.37 -23.62 -33.21
CA LEU A 11 83.28 -24.18 -33.99
C LEU A 11 83.83 -25.21 -35.00
N PRO A 12 83.12 -26.32 -35.26
CA PRO A 12 83.50 -27.30 -36.27
C PRO A 12 83.38 -26.73 -37.69
N ARG A 13 84.37 -27.08 -38.53
CA ARG A 13 84.49 -26.69 -39.94
C ARG A 13 83.23 -27.07 -40.73
N VAL A 14 82.61 -26.06 -41.33
CA VAL A 14 81.67 -26.20 -42.45
C VAL A 14 82.42 -26.86 -43.62
N ARG A 15 82.03 -28.10 -43.98
CA ARG A 15 82.45 -28.75 -45.22
C ARG A 15 81.80 -28.00 -46.39
N GLY A 16 82.62 -27.73 -47.40
CA GLY A 16 82.22 -27.04 -48.63
C GLY A 16 81.17 -27.81 -49.46
N PRO A 17 80.62 -27.16 -50.50
CA PRO A 17 79.50 -27.67 -51.27
C PRO A 17 79.91 -28.90 -52.10
N GLU A 18 79.30 -30.05 -51.82
CA GLU A 18 79.31 -31.20 -52.73
C GLU A 18 78.40 -30.87 -53.93
N ARG A 19 79.02 -30.41 -55.03
CA ARG A 19 78.40 -30.46 -56.35
C ARG A 19 78.31 -31.92 -56.77
N ARG A 20 77.17 -32.57 -56.51
CA ARG A 20 76.80 -33.83 -57.17
C ARG A 20 75.91 -33.53 -58.36
N GLY A 21 76.35 -34.05 -59.50
CA GLY A 21 75.76 -33.88 -60.81
C GLY A 21 74.29 -34.27 -60.88
N GLY A 22 73.58 -33.59 -61.78
CA GLY A 22 72.19 -33.85 -62.10
C GLY A 22 71.97 -35.30 -62.49
N ALA A 23 71.23 -36.01 -61.64
CA ALA A 23 70.39 -37.10 -62.11
C ALA A 23 69.22 -36.45 -62.84
N SER A 24 69.06 -36.80 -64.11
CA SER A 24 67.89 -36.47 -64.93
C SER A 24 66.62 -36.88 -64.19
N VAL A 25 65.96 -35.91 -63.57
CA VAL A 25 64.60 -36.09 -63.07
C VAL A 25 63.76 -36.47 -64.28
N SER A 26 63.26 -37.70 -64.31
CA SER A 26 62.37 -38.14 -65.37
C SER A 26 61.23 -37.14 -65.48
N ARG A 27 60.78 -36.83 -66.71
CA ARG A 27 59.74 -35.82 -66.95
C ARG A 27 58.40 -36.15 -66.29
N LEU A 28 58.25 -37.36 -65.73
CA LEU A 28 57.04 -37.86 -65.06
C LEU A 28 56.76 -37.22 -63.68
N PRO A 29 57.67 -37.25 -62.67
CA PRO A 29 57.43 -36.61 -61.37
C PRO A 29 57.29 -35.08 -61.42
N VAL A 30 57.98 -34.39 -62.34
CA VAL A 30 57.82 -32.93 -62.53
C VAL A 30 56.46 -32.61 -63.18
N ALA A 31 56.03 -33.39 -64.17
CA ALA A 31 54.71 -33.25 -64.75
C ALA A 31 53.59 -33.60 -63.74
N ALA A 32 53.79 -34.63 -62.91
CA ALA A 32 52.84 -35.00 -61.85
C ALA A 32 52.74 -33.92 -60.77
N PHE A 33 53.86 -33.33 -60.35
CA PHE A 33 53.85 -32.20 -59.41
C PHE A 33 53.21 -30.95 -60.04
N GLY A 34 53.54 -30.62 -61.29
CA GLY A 34 52.92 -29.51 -62.01
C GLY A 34 51.40 -29.69 -62.16
N ALA A 35 50.94 -30.90 -62.48
CA ALA A 35 49.52 -31.24 -62.54
C ALA A 35 48.84 -31.15 -61.16
N LEU A 36 49.51 -31.58 -60.08
CA LEU A 36 49.00 -31.49 -58.72
C LEU A 36 48.87 -30.03 -58.25
N VAL A 37 49.85 -29.17 -58.57
CA VAL A 37 49.81 -27.73 -58.28
C VAL A 37 48.69 -27.05 -59.06
N LEU A 38 48.53 -27.35 -60.35
CA LEU A 38 47.42 -26.86 -61.16
C LEU A 38 46.07 -27.33 -60.61
N ALA A 39 45.95 -28.59 -60.19
CA ALA A 39 44.74 -29.15 -59.59
C ALA A 39 44.43 -28.53 -58.22
N THR A 40 45.44 -28.24 -57.38
CA THR A 40 45.23 -27.60 -56.08
C THR A 40 44.93 -26.11 -56.20
N VAL A 41 45.53 -25.41 -57.15
CA VAL A 41 45.16 -24.02 -57.48
C VAL A 41 43.76 -23.98 -58.07
N ALA A 42 43.40 -24.88 -58.99
CA ALA A 42 42.04 -25.00 -59.52
C ALA A 42 41.04 -25.32 -58.40
N ALA A 43 41.34 -26.27 -57.50
CA ALA A 43 40.52 -26.57 -56.34
C ALA A 43 40.43 -25.39 -55.37
N PHE A 44 41.50 -24.62 -55.18
CA PHE A 44 41.48 -23.39 -54.40
C PHE A 44 40.61 -22.32 -55.06
N PHE A 45 40.71 -22.10 -56.37
CA PHE A 45 39.83 -21.16 -57.07
C PHE A 45 38.38 -21.63 -57.10
N VAL A 46 38.10 -22.92 -57.23
CA VAL A 46 36.75 -23.49 -57.11
C VAL A 46 36.23 -23.28 -55.69
N THR A 47 37.02 -23.57 -54.65
CA THR A 47 36.61 -23.37 -53.25
C THR A 47 36.49 -21.90 -52.87
N GLN A 48 37.33 -21.01 -53.41
CA GLN A 48 37.21 -19.56 -53.26
C GLN A 48 36.02 -19.01 -54.05
N HIS A 49 35.74 -19.50 -55.26
CA HIS A 49 34.55 -19.11 -56.01
C HIS A 49 33.26 -19.58 -55.31
N LEU A 50 33.29 -20.75 -54.66
CA LEU A 50 32.21 -21.22 -53.79
C LEU A 50 32.06 -20.32 -52.53
N LYS A 51 33.18 -19.84 -51.96
CA LYS A 51 33.20 -18.92 -50.79
C LYS A 51 32.85 -17.47 -51.13
N VAL A 52 33.17 -16.99 -52.32
CA VAL A 52 32.85 -15.64 -52.85
C VAL A 52 31.51 -15.68 -53.62
N SER A 53 30.56 -16.47 -53.11
CA SER A 53 29.23 -16.51 -53.71
C SER A 53 28.53 -15.18 -53.47
N THR A 54 28.14 -14.55 -54.59
CA THR A 54 27.22 -13.41 -54.67
C THR A 54 26.06 -13.55 -53.67
N PRO A 55 25.62 -12.47 -53.01
CA PRO A 55 24.53 -12.54 -52.03
C PRO A 55 23.32 -13.27 -52.63
N LEU A 56 22.93 -14.39 -52.02
CA LEU A 56 21.86 -15.26 -52.54
C LEU A 56 20.46 -14.66 -52.32
N ILE A 57 20.35 -13.83 -51.28
CA ILE A 57 19.13 -13.14 -50.89
C ILE A 57 19.40 -11.64 -50.71
N SER A 58 18.39 -10.80 -50.96
CA SER A 58 18.46 -9.33 -50.84
C SER A 58 17.16 -8.74 -50.30
N GLY A 59 17.12 -7.41 -50.17
CA GLY A 59 15.96 -6.65 -49.71
C GLY A 59 15.98 -6.31 -48.22
N ASP A 60 17.16 -6.19 -47.61
CA ASP A 60 17.36 -5.94 -46.17
C ASP A 60 16.61 -6.95 -45.29
N PRO A 61 16.98 -8.26 -45.32
CA PRO A 61 16.28 -9.29 -44.57
C PRO A 61 16.39 -9.00 -43.07
N LYS A 62 15.25 -8.71 -42.44
CA LYS A 62 15.16 -8.47 -41.01
C LYS A 62 13.79 -8.82 -40.45
N ALA A 63 13.78 -9.27 -39.21
CA ALA A 63 12.57 -9.48 -38.44
C ALA A 63 11.98 -8.12 -38.02
N ILE A 64 10.70 -7.90 -38.32
CA ILE A 64 9.99 -6.66 -37.96
C ILE A 64 8.67 -7.01 -37.26
N PRO A 65 8.50 -6.64 -35.97
CA PRO A 65 9.52 -6.11 -35.07
C PRO A 65 10.62 -7.14 -34.75
N ALA A 66 11.77 -6.66 -34.26
CA ALA A 66 12.90 -7.50 -33.85
C ALA A 66 12.69 -8.14 -32.46
N THR A 67 11.66 -7.72 -31.73
CA THR A 67 11.25 -8.33 -30.46
C THR A 67 9.74 -8.52 -30.48
N ILE A 68 9.29 -9.69 -30.06
CA ILE A 68 7.87 -10.06 -29.99
C ILE A 68 7.53 -10.62 -28.62
N SER A 69 6.28 -10.46 -28.22
CA SER A 69 5.67 -11.11 -27.06
C SER A 69 4.39 -11.78 -27.54
N PRO A 70 4.37 -13.08 -27.88
CA PRO A 70 3.24 -13.69 -28.60
C PRO A 70 1.86 -13.62 -27.93
N ASN A 71 1.81 -13.35 -26.63
CA ASN A 71 0.58 -13.28 -25.84
C ASN A 71 0.32 -11.87 -25.26
N GLU A 72 0.99 -10.83 -25.74
CA GLU A 72 0.79 -9.47 -25.21
C GLU A 72 -0.60 -8.93 -25.53
N THR A 73 -1.13 -8.17 -24.59
CA THR A 73 -2.44 -7.50 -24.69
C THR A 73 -2.34 -5.98 -24.69
N GLY A 74 -1.12 -5.44 -24.57
CA GLY A 74 -0.86 -4.02 -24.33
C GLY A 74 -0.92 -3.13 -25.58
N CYS A 75 0.25 -2.67 -26.04
CA CYS A 75 0.46 -1.65 -27.08
C CYS A 75 0.11 -2.08 -28.53
N GLY A 76 -0.85 -3.01 -28.69
CA GLY A 76 -1.41 -3.44 -29.97
C GLY A 76 -0.80 -4.74 -30.52
N SER A 77 -1.51 -5.41 -31.42
CA SER A 77 -1.16 -6.75 -31.98
C SER A 77 0.14 -6.81 -32.80
N ALA A 78 0.81 -5.68 -33.00
CA ALA A 78 2.05 -5.58 -33.78
C ALA A 78 3.23 -6.32 -33.15
N PHE A 79 3.20 -6.61 -31.84
CA PHE A 79 4.26 -7.34 -31.13
C PHE A 79 3.91 -8.82 -30.89
N ARG A 80 2.69 -9.28 -31.24
CA ARG A 80 2.29 -10.72 -31.24
C ARG A 80 3.03 -11.56 -32.25
N SER A 81 3.55 -10.91 -33.29
CA SER A 81 4.18 -11.58 -34.41
C SER A 81 5.25 -10.72 -35.04
N THR A 82 6.19 -11.36 -35.72
CA THR A 82 7.19 -10.72 -36.55
C THR A 82 7.03 -11.20 -37.98
N ARG A 83 7.51 -10.40 -38.94
CA ARG A 83 7.63 -10.82 -40.33
C ARG A 83 9.09 -10.77 -40.75
N PHE A 84 9.54 -11.83 -41.42
CA PHE A 84 10.81 -11.87 -42.12
C PHE A 84 10.54 -11.86 -43.62
N SER A 85 11.34 -11.14 -44.40
CA SER A 85 11.13 -11.05 -45.85
C SER A 85 12.44 -10.89 -46.60
N PHE A 86 12.49 -11.46 -47.80
CA PHE A 86 13.64 -11.36 -48.70
C PHE A 86 13.18 -11.57 -50.15
N TYR A 87 14.07 -11.27 -51.10
CA TYR A 87 13.96 -11.67 -52.50
C TYR A 87 15.15 -12.55 -52.86
N LEU A 88 14.98 -13.39 -53.88
CA LEU A 88 16.09 -14.06 -54.56
C LEU A 88 16.73 -13.11 -55.58
N LEU A 89 18.06 -13.11 -55.71
CA LEU A 89 18.78 -12.18 -56.59
C LEU A 89 19.15 -12.77 -57.96
N HIS A 90 19.51 -14.05 -58.02
CA HIS A 90 20.25 -14.59 -59.17
C HIS A 90 19.55 -15.76 -59.86
N ARG A 91 18.78 -16.56 -59.12
CA ARG A 91 18.02 -17.72 -59.63
C ARG A 91 16.70 -17.84 -58.90
N ALA A 92 15.66 -18.23 -59.63
CA ALA A 92 14.43 -18.73 -59.02
C ALA A 92 14.73 -20.03 -58.27
N ASP A 93 14.00 -20.30 -57.19
CA ASP A 93 14.21 -21.49 -56.37
C ASP A 93 12.92 -21.83 -55.61
N ASP A 94 12.85 -23.06 -55.11
CA ASP A 94 11.87 -23.48 -54.13
C ASP A 94 12.53 -23.39 -52.76
N VAL A 95 11.92 -22.66 -51.83
CA VAL A 95 12.54 -22.35 -50.54
C VAL A 95 11.80 -22.98 -49.37
N ASP A 96 12.57 -23.50 -48.42
CA ASP A 96 12.10 -23.77 -47.07
C ASP A 96 12.59 -22.68 -46.14
N VAL A 97 11.71 -22.18 -45.29
CA VAL A 97 12.03 -21.14 -44.30
C VAL A 97 11.69 -21.66 -42.92
N TYR A 98 12.69 -21.70 -42.05
CA TYR A 98 12.57 -22.16 -40.67
C TYR A 98 12.94 -21.04 -39.70
N VAL A 99 12.36 -21.10 -38.51
CA VAL A 99 12.86 -20.40 -37.32
C VAL A 99 13.67 -21.41 -36.51
N VAL A 100 14.89 -21.03 -36.16
CA VAL A 100 15.82 -21.86 -35.38
C VAL A 100 16.25 -21.14 -34.11
N ASP A 101 16.49 -21.90 -33.04
CA ASP A 101 17.04 -21.36 -31.80
C ASP A 101 18.58 -21.21 -31.86
N GLN A 102 19.19 -20.83 -30.74
CA GLN A 102 20.64 -20.66 -30.62
C GLN A 102 21.46 -21.94 -30.83
N SER A 103 20.86 -23.12 -30.61
CA SER A 103 21.49 -24.42 -30.86
C SER A 103 21.41 -24.85 -32.34
N GLY A 104 20.62 -24.14 -33.15
CA GLY A 104 20.33 -24.51 -34.54
C GLY A 104 19.17 -25.49 -34.70
N THR A 105 18.46 -25.82 -33.61
CA THR A 105 17.26 -26.67 -33.64
C THR A 105 16.13 -25.93 -34.33
N ILE A 106 15.38 -26.61 -35.21
CA ILE A 106 14.17 -26.04 -35.83
C ILE A 106 13.08 -25.96 -34.78
N VAL A 107 12.52 -24.75 -34.65
CA VAL A 107 11.45 -24.46 -33.71
C VAL A 107 10.13 -24.28 -34.46
N ARG A 108 10.17 -23.74 -35.68
CA ARG A 108 9.00 -23.55 -36.52
C ARG A 108 9.37 -23.66 -37.99
N THR A 109 8.51 -24.30 -38.77
CA THR A 109 8.51 -24.26 -40.24
C THR A 109 7.53 -23.17 -40.71
N LEU A 110 8.03 -22.18 -41.44
CA LEU A 110 7.24 -21.05 -41.97
C LEU A 110 6.84 -21.25 -43.42
N ALA A 111 7.65 -21.97 -44.18
CA ALA A 111 7.38 -22.34 -45.56
C ALA A 111 8.10 -23.65 -45.89
N SER A 112 7.47 -24.48 -46.71
CA SER A 112 8.08 -25.65 -47.32
C SER A 112 7.77 -25.67 -48.82
N GLY A 113 8.80 -25.80 -49.65
CA GLY A 113 8.68 -25.84 -51.11
C GLY A 113 8.10 -24.55 -51.73
N ARG A 114 8.34 -23.38 -51.13
CA ARG A 114 7.77 -22.12 -51.61
C ARG A 114 8.53 -21.63 -52.84
N HIS A 115 7.90 -21.69 -54.00
CA HIS A 115 8.50 -21.17 -55.23
C HIS A 115 8.66 -19.64 -55.20
N MET A 116 9.86 -19.14 -55.47
CA MET A 116 10.18 -17.71 -55.56
C MET A 116 10.86 -17.39 -56.90
N THR A 117 10.41 -16.33 -57.58
CA THR A 117 10.91 -15.92 -58.90
C THR A 117 11.82 -14.69 -58.83
N ILE A 118 12.62 -14.46 -59.87
CA ILE A 118 13.57 -13.33 -59.98
C ILE A 118 13.16 -12.26 -61.01
N ARG A 119 12.14 -12.54 -61.83
CA ARG A 119 11.70 -11.65 -62.93
C ARG A 119 10.17 -11.71 -63.08
N PRO A 120 9.43 -10.73 -62.51
CA PRO A 120 9.92 -9.67 -61.62
C PRO A 120 10.38 -10.24 -60.26
N PRO A 121 11.30 -9.58 -59.53
CA PRO A 121 11.64 -10.00 -58.17
C PRO A 121 10.45 -9.78 -57.23
N VAL A 122 9.99 -10.85 -56.57
CA VAL A 122 8.83 -10.82 -55.65
C VAL A 122 9.29 -10.92 -54.20
N ARG A 123 8.78 -10.01 -53.34
CA ARG A 123 9.07 -10.03 -51.90
C ARG A 123 8.11 -10.98 -51.24
N ASP A 124 8.63 -12.07 -50.70
CA ASP A 124 7.82 -12.97 -49.89
C ASP A 124 7.98 -12.64 -48.40
N PHE A 125 6.87 -12.76 -47.67
CA PHE A 125 6.78 -12.49 -46.24
C PHE A 125 6.50 -13.79 -45.50
N PHE A 126 7.31 -14.05 -44.49
CA PHE A 126 7.24 -15.23 -43.64
C PHE A 126 6.91 -14.77 -42.22
N PRO A 127 5.60 -14.70 -41.86
CA PRO A 127 5.19 -14.28 -40.53
C PRO A 127 5.46 -15.39 -39.52
N TRP A 128 5.91 -15.01 -38.34
CA TRP A 128 6.06 -15.89 -37.20
C TRP A 128 5.41 -15.27 -35.98
N ASN A 129 4.46 -15.98 -35.37
CA ASN A 129 3.74 -15.57 -34.17
C ASN A 129 4.42 -16.06 -32.87
N GLY A 130 5.69 -16.43 -32.93
CA GLY A 130 6.43 -16.93 -31.77
C GLY A 130 5.98 -18.31 -31.26
N ARG A 131 5.23 -19.09 -32.04
CA ARG A 131 4.84 -20.47 -31.69
C ARG A 131 5.71 -21.49 -32.40
N ARG A 132 5.82 -22.67 -31.80
CA ARG A 132 6.49 -23.83 -32.39
C ARG A 132 5.57 -24.56 -33.38
N ASP A 133 6.10 -25.57 -34.07
CA ASP A 133 5.30 -26.40 -34.99
C ASP A 133 4.15 -27.15 -34.28
N ASP A 134 4.35 -27.57 -33.03
CA ASP A 134 3.31 -28.19 -32.17
C ASP A 134 2.25 -27.19 -31.64
N GLY A 135 2.35 -25.91 -32.01
CA GLY A 135 1.46 -24.84 -31.55
C GLY A 135 1.77 -24.25 -30.17
N SER A 136 2.72 -24.85 -29.42
CA SER A 136 3.19 -24.33 -28.14
C SER A 136 3.94 -23.01 -28.30
N LEU A 137 4.04 -22.22 -27.22
CA LEU A 137 4.80 -20.98 -27.21
C LEU A 137 6.31 -21.28 -27.26
N ALA A 138 7.04 -20.59 -28.14
CA ALA A 138 8.50 -20.61 -28.11
C ALA A 138 9.01 -19.91 -26.83
N PRO A 139 9.97 -20.49 -26.08
CA PRO A 139 10.50 -19.90 -24.87
C PRO A 139 11.08 -18.50 -25.09
N ASP A 140 11.17 -17.73 -24.01
CA ASP A 140 11.88 -16.46 -24.05
C ASP A 140 13.34 -16.72 -24.49
N GLY A 141 13.78 -16.03 -25.55
CA GLY A 141 15.03 -16.37 -26.20
C GLY A 141 15.26 -15.65 -27.53
N THR A 142 16.44 -15.85 -28.09
CA THR A 142 16.83 -15.27 -29.40
C THR A 142 16.76 -16.35 -30.47
N TYR A 143 16.11 -16.04 -31.59
CA TYR A 143 15.87 -16.95 -32.70
C TYR A 143 16.36 -16.34 -34.01
N TYR A 144 16.68 -17.24 -34.95
CA TYR A 144 17.24 -16.91 -36.26
C TYR A 144 16.40 -17.52 -37.37
N TYR A 145 16.49 -16.95 -38.56
CA TYR A 145 15.84 -17.51 -39.75
C TYR A 145 16.81 -18.36 -40.52
N ARG A 146 16.42 -19.60 -40.84
CA ARG A 146 17.20 -20.51 -41.68
C ARG A 146 16.45 -20.74 -42.99
N ILE A 147 17.11 -20.44 -44.10
CA ILE A 147 16.56 -20.54 -45.45
C ILE A 147 17.29 -21.67 -46.17
N ALA A 148 16.57 -22.69 -46.62
CA ALA A 148 17.10 -23.71 -47.52
C ALA A 148 16.63 -23.42 -48.95
N LEU A 149 17.58 -23.37 -49.87
CA LEU A 149 17.40 -23.20 -51.31
C LEU A 149 17.48 -24.59 -51.95
N LEU A 150 16.33 -25.18 -52.28
CA LEU A 150 16.22 -26.61 -52.56
C LEU A 150 16.90 -27.00 -53.88
N GLN A 151 16.71 -26.22 -54.94
CA GLN A 151 17.30 -26.50 -56.25
C GLN A 151 18.80 -26.19 -56.29
N GLN A 152 19.26 -25.29 -55.42
CA GLN A 152 20.68 -24.94 -55.28
C GLN A 152 21.43 -25.79 -54.25
N GLY A 153 20.74 -26.57 -53.42
CA GLY A 153 21.33 -27.40 -52.36
C GLY A 153 22.09 -26.58 -51.30
N ARG A 154 21.60 -25.38 -50.96
CA ARG A 154 22.28 -24.44 -50.04
C ARG A 154 21.39 -24.05 -48.88
N THR A 155 22.00 -23.85 -47.71
CA THR A 155 21.31 -23.37 -46.51
C THR A 155 21.98 -22.12 -45.94
N ILE A 156 21.19 -21.12 -45.61
CA ILE A 156 21.63 -19.83 -45.06
C ILE A 156 20.96 -19.65 -43.71
N THR A 157 21.75 -19.55 -42.64
CA THR A 157 21.24 -19.09 -41.34
C THR A 157 21.51 -17.60 -41.20
N TRP A 158 20.44 -16.80 -41.15
CA TRP A 158 20.52 -15.36 -41.06
C TRP A 158 20.70 -14.91 -39.60
N THR A 159 21.94 -14.64 -39.22
CA THR A 159 22.31 -14.27 -37.83
C THR A 159 22.38 -12.77 -37.56
N LYS A 160 22.36 -11.93 -38.61
CA LYS A 160 22.59 -10.47 -38.50
C LYS A 160 21.46 -9.72 -37.80
N THR A 161 20.21 -10.16 -38.00
CA THR A 161 19.01 -9.51 -37.45
C THR A 161 18.11 -10.58 -36.83
N PRO A 162 18.47 -11.09 -35.65
CA PRO A 162 17.63 -12.08 -34.97
C PRO A 162 16.29 -11.48 -34.54
N VAL A 163 15.38 -12.36 -34.16
CA VAL A 163 14.16 -12.00 -33.43
C VAL A 163 14.27 -12.50 -32.00
N THR A 164 13.90 -11.67 -31.04
CA THR A 164 13.80 -12.05 -29.63
C THR A 164 12.34 -12.29 -29.24
N VAL A 165 12.05 -13.45 -28.66
CA VAL A 165 10.78 -13.70 -27.97
C VAL A 165 10.97 -13.31 -26.51
N LYS A 166 10.07 -12.46 -26.00
CA LYS A 166 10.04 -12.04 -24.60
C LYS A 166 8.60 -11.93 -24.14
N SER A 167 8.17 -12.83 -23.28
CA SER A 167 6.78 -12.94 -22.80
C SER A 167 6.59 -12.48 -21.36
N THR A 168 7.70 -12.28 -20.62
CA THR A 168 7.66 -11.88 -19.20
C THR A 168 7.64 -10.35 -19.04
N PRO A 169 6.61 -9.77 -18.39
CA PRO A 169 6.59 -8.35 -18.08
C PRO A 169 7.73 -7.92 -17.15
N PRO A 170 8.27 -6.70 -17.32
CA PRO A 170 9.28 -6.18 -16.41
C PRO A 170 8.74 -5.98 -14.99
N ARG A 171 9.62 -5.93 -14.00
CA ARG A 171 9.28 -5.66 -12.59
C ARG A 171 9.90 -4.33 -12.16
N PRO A 172 9.30 -3.18 -12.51
CA PRO A 172 9.80 -1.89 -12.06
C PRO A 172 9.64 -1.75 -10.54
N VAL A 173 10.42 -0.86 -9.93
CA VAL A 173 10.24 -0.46 -8.52
C VAL A 173 10.47 1.02 -8.35
N VAL A 174 9.66 1.68 -7.51
CA VAL A 174 10.04 2.96 -6.92
C VAL A 174 10.94 2.65 -5.72
N THR A 175 12.11 3.29 -5.66
CA THR A 175 13.12 3.02 -4.63
C THR A 175 13.09 4.03 -3.50
N SER A 176 12.65 5.26 -3.77
CA SER A 176 12.46 6.29 -2.74
C SER A 176 11.65 7.47 -3.27
N VAL A 177 10.95 8.15 -2.37
CA VAL A 177 10.35 9.47 -2.57
C VAL A 177 10.90 10.42 -1.52
N THR A 178 11.48 11.55 -1.95
CA THR A 178 12.13 12.50 -1.02
C THR A 178 11.92 13.95 -1.45
N PRO A 179 11.45 14.84 -0.56
CA PRO A 179 10.96 14.55 0.81
C PRO A 179 9.68 13.69 0.78
N SER A 180 9.48 12.87 1.82
CA SER A 180 8.25 12.08 2.02
C SER A 180 7.13 12.88 2.67
N LEU A 181 7.39 14.12 3.12
CA LEU A 181 6.40 15.00 3.73
C LEU A 181 6.45 16.38 3.08
N ILE A 182 5.35 16.82 2.49
CA ILE A 182 5.26 18.10 1.75
C ILE A 182 4.08 18.96 2.24
N PRO A 183 4.15 20.30 2.12
CA PRO A 183 5.29 21.08 1.60
C PRO A 183 6.49 21.06 2.54
N ASP A 184 7.69 21.07 1.96
CA ASP A 184 8.96 21.26 2.67
C ASP A 184 9.75 22.39 2.00
N ARG A 185 9.58 23.63 2.49
CA ARG A 185 10.29 24.83 1.99
C ARG A 185 10.26 25.02 0.46
N GLY A 186 9.21 24.52 -0.20
CA GLY A 186 9.06 24.59 -1.67
C GLY A 186 9.83 23.52 -2.45
N ILE A 187 10.50 22.58 -1.78
CA ILE A 187 11.21 21.46 -2.40
C ILE A 187 10.17 20.42 -2.86
N PRO A 188 10.09 20.09 -4.17
CA PRO A 188 9.18 19.09 -4.67
C PRO A 188 9.69 17.67 -4.39
N PRO A 189 8.81 16.68 -4.14
CA PRO A 189 9.20 15.29 -3.99
C PRO A 189 9.84 14.75 -5.28
N THR A 190 11.03 14.16 -5.11
CA THR A 190 11.76 13.43 -6.15
C THR A 190 11.54 11.94 -5.96
N ILE A 191 11.03 11.29 -7.00
CA ILE A 191 10.68 9.88 -7.08
C ILE A 191 11.82 9.18 -7.80
N SER A 192 12.65 8.45 -7.06
CA SER A 192 13.72 7.62 -7.61
C SER A 192 13.19 6.23 -7.90
N TYR A 193 13.59 5.64 -9.03
CA TYR A 193 13.06 4.35 -9.45
C TYR A 193 14.07 3.49 -10.21
N ARG A 194 13.77 2.20 -10.32
CA ARG A 194 14.42 1.26 -11.23
C ARG A 194 13.41 0.84 -12.29
N GLY A 195 13.55 1.41 -13.47
CA GLY A 195 12.74 1.07 -14.65
C GLY A 195 13.27 -0.16 -15.40
N ASN A 196 12.94 -0.26 -16.69
CA ASN A 196 13.34 -1.37 -17.56
C ASN A 196 14.06 -0.88 -18.82
N GLU A 197 15.14 -1.57 -19.23
CA GLU A 197 15.84 -1.37 -20.52
C GLU A 197 16.27 0.08 -20.84
N GLY A 198 16.36 0.95 -19.82
CA GLY A 198 16.59 2.38 -20.03
C GLY A 198 15.49 3.07 -20.83
N ARG A 199 14.29 2.49 -20.94
CA ARG A 199 13.14 3.05 -21.66
C ARG A 199 12.37 4.03 -20.78
N ARG A 200 11.58 4.91 -21.43
CA ARG A 200 10.65 5.81 -20.74
C ARG A 200 9.52 5.00 -20.10
N GLY A 201 8.96 5.54 -19.02
CA GLY A 201 7.78 5.01 -18.36
C GLY A 201 6.83 6.13 -17.93
N THR A 202 5.90 5.79 -17.05
CA THR A 202 4.94 6.72 -16.46
C THR A 202 4.92 6.50 -14.96
N VAL A 203 5.15 7.56 -14.19
CA VAL A 203 4.88 7.56 -12.75
C VAL A 203 3.41 7.90 -12.54
N ARG A 204 2.75 7.18 -11.66
CA ARG A 204 1.34 7.35 -11.28
C ARG A 204 1.26 7.75 -9.80
N ILE A 205 0.51 8.78 -9.46
CA ILE A 205 0.32 9.22 -8.07
C ILE A 205 -1.09 8.85 -7.64
N TYR A 206 -1.21 7.98 -6.65
CA TYR A 206 -2.48 7.54 -6.06
C TYR A 206 -2.70 8.23 -4.72
N ARG A 207 -3.92 8.70 -4.45
CA ARG A 207 -4.37 9.09 -3.12
C ARG A 207 -4.98 7.87 -2.42
N THR A 208 -4.51 7.55 -1.22
CA THR A 208 -4.75 6.25 -0.56
C THR A 208 -5.51 6.35 0.76
N ASP A 209 -5.68 7.56 1.31
CA ASP A 209 -6.36 7.86 2.60
C ASP A 209 -7.88 8.03 2.50
N LEU A 210 -8.48 7.82 1.34
CA LEU A 210 -9.91 8.05 1.12
C LEU A 210 -10.77 6.85 1.52
N ALA A 211 -11.85 7.09 2.27
CA ALA A 211 -12.83 6.07 2.62
C ALA A 211 -13.51 5.42 1.40
N ALA A 212 -13.67 6.17 0.29
CA ALA A 212 -14.23 5.65 -0.97
C ALA A 212 -13.25 4.78 -1.77
N GLY A 213 -12.04 4.56 -1.26
CA GLY A 213 -10.98 3.80 -1.93
C GLY A 213 -10.00 4.68 -2.71
N TRP A 214 -9.03 4.01 -3.31
CA TRP A 214 -7.87 4.64 -3.92
C TRP A 214 -8.22 5.41 -5.18
N ARG A 215 -7.55 6.55 -5.40
CA ARG A 215 -7.79 7.38 -6.58
C ARG A 215 -6.48 7.80 -7.25
N LEU A 216 -6.33 7.51 -8.54
CA LEU A 216 -5.26 8.09 -9.36
C LEU A 216 -5.50 9.61 -9.51
N VAL A 217 -4.55 10.43 -9.07
CA VAL A 217 -4.69 11.90 -9.07
C VAL A 217 -3.70 12.62 -9.98
N ALA A 218 -2.58 11.97 -10.34
CA ALA A 218 -1.63 12.52 -11.30
C ALA A 218 -0.90 11.40 -12.05
N SER A 219 -0.51 11.72 -13.29
CA SER A 219 0.37 10.90 -14.12
C SER A 219 1.47 11.80 -14.66
N LEU A 220 2.73 11.38 -14.53
CA LEU A 220 3.88 12.17 -14.93
C LEU A 220 4.89 11.31 -15.71
N PRO A 221 5.60 11.89 -16.71
CA PRO A 221 6.59 11.14 -17.47
C PRO A 221 7.73 10.63 -16.57
N ALA A 222 8.07 9.35 -16.71
CA ALA A 222 9.28 8.77 -16.14
C ALA A 222 10.36 8.73 -17.23
N PRO A 223 11.40 9.57 -17.18
CA PRO A 223 12.43 9.60 -18.21
C PRO A 223 13.22 8.28 -18.32
N ALA A 224 13.80 8.08 -19.51
CA ALA A 224 14.78 7.04 -19.76
C ALA A 224 16.07 7.25 -18.93
N ARG A 225 16.88 6.20 -18.77
CA ARG A 225 18.22 6.32 -18.17
C ARG A 225 19.08 7.36 -18.93
N PRO A 226 20.04 8.04 -18.26
CA PRO A 226 20.58 7.77 -16.92
C PRO A 226 19.79 8.38 -15.75
N ALA A 227 18.86 9.30 -15.98
CA ALA A 227 18.10 9.96 -14.93
C ALA A 227 16.92 9.09 -14.48
N ALA A 228 17.18 8.10 -13.62
CA ALA A 228 16.14 7.24 -13.05
C ALA A 228 15.35 7.94 -11.92
N ARG A 229 14.89 9.16 -12.22
CA ARG A 229 14.23 10.08 -11.30
C ARG A 229 13.12 10.84 -12.02
N ALA A 230 11.99 10.99 -11.36
CA ALA A 230 10.92 11.89 -11.74
C ALA A 230 10.63 12.84 -10.58
N SER A 231 9.98 13.98 -10.83
CA SER A 231 9.58 14.90 -9.78
C SER A 231 8.10 15.19 -9.89
N TRP A 232 7.40 15.11 -8.76
CA TRP A 232 6.04 15.59 -8.64
C TRP A 232 6.07 16.94 -7.95
N ASN A 233 5.41 17.95 -8.52
CA ASN A 233 5.42 19.31 -7.97
C ASN A 233 4.42 19.52 -6.80
N GLY A 234 3.81 18.45 -6.30
CA GLY A 234 2.79 18.52 -5.24
C GLY A 234 1.47 19.14 -5.70
N MET A 235 1.21 19.23 -7.01
CA MET A 235 -0.02 19.78 -7.56
C MET A 235 -0.90 18.70 -8.20
N ILE A 236 -2.21 18.95 -8.16
CA ILE A 236 -3.27 18.19 -8.82
C ILE A 236 -4.12 19.21 -9.59
N ALA A 237 -4.19 19.08 -10.92
CA ALA A 237 -4.93 19.99 -11.79
C ALA A 237 -4.63 21.49 -11.52
N GLY A 238 -3.36 21.83 -11.29
CA GLY A 238 -2.90 23.21 -11.04
C GLY A 238 -3.14 23.75 -9.62
N ARG A 239 -3.70 22.95 -8.71
CA ARG A 239 -3.90 23.31 -7.30
C ARG A 239 -2.98 22.49 -6.41
N PRO A 240 -2.55 23.01 -5.24
CA PRO A 240 -1.85 22.19 -4.25
C PRO A 240 -2.66 20.95 -3.91
N ALA A 241 -2.00 19.79 -3.81
CA ALA A 241 -2.65 18.56 -3.43
C ALA A 241 -3.34 18.73 -2.07
N PRO A 242 -4.57 18.21 -1.85
CA PRO A 242 -5.18 18.18 -0.52
C PRO A 242 -4.31 17.43 0.49
N ALA A 243 -4.45 17.76 1.77
CA ALA A 243 -3.82 16.97 2.83
C ALA A 243 -4.26 15.49 2.75
N GLY A 244 -3.34 14.58 3.01
CA GLY A 244 -3.57 13.13 2.92
C GLY A 244 -2.32 12.35 2.55
N THR A 245 -2.50 11.05 2.33
CA THR A 245 -1.44 10.09 2.00
C THR A 245 -1.49 9.72 0.53
N TYR A 246 -0.30 9.66 -0.10
CA TYR A 246 -0.17 9.38 -1.51
C TYR A 246 0.92 8.35 -1.79
N LEU A 247 0.68 7.47 -2.76
CA LEU A 247 1.61 6.46 -3.23
C LEU A 247 2.10 6.79 -4.65
N ALA A 248 3.42 6.74 -4.86
CA ALA A 248 4.03 6.78 -6.18
C ALA A 248 4.14 5.35 -6.78
N GLY A 249 3.37 5.11 -7.83
CA GLY A 249 3.48 3.95 -8.70
C GLY A 249 4.33 4.21 -9.96
N LEU A 250 4.72 3.15 -10.65
CA LEU A 250 5.51 3.22 -11.87
C LEU A 250 5.09 2.15 -12.88
N ASP A 251 4.89 2.57 -14.12
CA ASP A 251 4.61 1.69 -15.25
C ASP A 251 5.71 1.82 -16.29
N VAL A 252 6.24 0.68 -16.74
CA VAL A 252 7.28 0.64 -17.77
C VAL A 252 6.93 -0.40 -18.82
N THR A 253 7.19 -0.08 -20.08
CA THR A 253 6.95 -0.97 -21.21
C THR A 253 8.29 -1.34 -21.87
N ASP A 254 8.53 -2.63 -22.03
CA ASP A 254 9.76 -3.15 -22.62
C ASP A 254 9.79 -3.07 -24.16
N SER A 255 10.85 -3.57 -24.79
CA SER A 255 10.98 -3.62 -26.26
C SER A 255 10.01 -4.60 -26.94
N ALA A 256 9.44 -5.55 -26.20
CA ALA A 256 8.46 -6.54 -26.65
C ALA A 256 7.01 -6.11 -26.38
N CYS A 257 6.81 -4.89 -25.89
CA CYS A 257 5.51 -4.34 -25.53
C CYS A 257 4.83 -5.03 -24.31
N ASN A 258 5.61 -5.68 -23.45
CA ASN A 258 5.13 -6.08 -22.13
C ASN A 258 5.20 -4.88 -21.17
N THR A 259 4.09 -4.62 -20.48
CA THR A 259 4.02 -3.57 -19.46
C THR A 259 4.11 -4.16 -18.06
N GLY A 260 5.06 -3.66 -17.28
CA GLY A 260 5.22 -3.97 -15.87
C GLY A 260 4.75 -2.81 -15.00
N HIS A 261 4.29 -3.15 -13.79
CA HIS A 261 3.67 -2.21 -12.86
C HIS A 261 4.34 -2.28 -11.48
N PHE A 262 4.43 -1.12 -10.83
CA PHE A 262 4.70 -0.97 -9.41
C PHE A 262 3.63 -0.07 -8.78
N PRO A 263 2.99 -0.48 -7.67
CA PRO A 263 3.02 -1.83 -7.13
C PRO A 263 2.46 -2.87 -8.13
N ALA A 264 2.75 -4.15 -7.90
CA ALA A 264 2.28 -5.23 -8.77
C ALA A 264 0.76 -5.47 -8.71
N SER A 265 0.11 -5.03 -7.64
CA SER A 265 -1.34 -5.06 -7.45
C SER A 265 -1.81 -3.78 -6.77
N ILE A 266 -3.07 -3.41 -7.01
CA ILE A 266 -3.73 -2.28 -6.35
C ILE A 266 -5.02 -2.80 -5.70
N PRO A 267 -5.18 -2.71 -4.36
CA PRO A 267 -4.17 -2.26 -3.42
C PRO A 267 -2.95 -3.22 -3.33
N PRO A 268 -1.77 -2.73 -2.95
CA PRO A 268 -0.59 -3.53 -2.69
C PRO A 268 -0.77 -4.33 -1.40
N LYS A 269 0.10 -5.34 -1.23
CA LYS A 269 0.22 -6.00 0.07
C LYS A 269 0.83 -5.02 1.09
N PRO A 270 0.46 -5.07 2.37
CA PRO A 270 1.10 -4.26 3.41
C PRO A 270 2.63 -4.38 3.36
N ALA A 271 3.34 -3.26 3.57
CA ALA A 271 4.81 -3.16 3.53
C ALA A 271 5.48 -3.53 2.19
N SER A 272 4.73 -3.66 1.09
CA SER A 272 5.32 -3.97 -0.24
C SER A 272 5.71 -2.76 -1.06
N THR A 273 5.49 -1.55 -0.54
CA THR A 273 5.81 -0.26 -1.19
C THR A 273 6.72 0.65 -0.34
N PRO A 274 7.76 0.12 0.34
CA PRO A 274 8.55 0.90 1.27
C PRO A 274 9.15 2.15 0.61
N HIS A 275 9.03 3.30 1.28
CA HIS A 275 9.55 4.60 0.82
C HIS A 275 8.97 5.10 -0.50
N ALA A 276 7.86 4.53 -0.98
CA ALA A 276 7.16 4.99 -2.18
C ALA A 276 6.08 6.04 -1.87
N GLY A 277 5.89 6.38 -0.60
CA GLY A 277 4.88 7.29 -0.10
C GLY A 277 5.29 8.75 -0.06
N VAL A 278 4.28 9.61 -0.10
CA VAL A 278 4.40 11.03 0.23
C VAL A 278 3.14 11.50 0.98
N THR A 279 3.34 12.06 2.16
CA THR A 279 2.30 12.70 2.96
C THR A 279 2.22 14.19 2.60
N VAL A 280 1.02 14.67 2.33
CA VAL A 280 0.74 16.11 2.18
C VAL A 280 0.14 16.62 3.50
N ARG A 281 0.80 17.58 4.15
CA ARG A 281 0.36 18.14 5.44
C ARG A 281 0.69 19.61 5.57
N TYR A 282 -0.34 20.45 5.66
CA TYR A 282 -0.18 21.91 5.77
C TYR A 282 -0.28 22.42 7.21
N LEU A 283 -1.17 21.81 7.99
CA LEU A 283 -1.37 22.09 9.40
C LEU A 283 -1.86 20.81 10.07
N ALA A 284 -1.20 20.37 11.13
CA ALA A 284 -1.65 19.26 11.95
C ALA A 284 -1.25 19.48 13.42
N ALA A 285 -1.90 18.76 14.32
CA ALA A 285 -1.51 18.75 15.72
C ALA A 285 -1.55 17.34 16.31
N GLN A 286 -0.64 17.12 17.24
CA GLN A 286 -0.56 15.95 18.09
C GLN A 286 -0.96 16.39 19.51
N PRO A 287 -2.21 16.14 19.92
CA PRO A 287 -2.63 16.38 21.29
C PRO A 287 -2.08 15.31 22.24
N PRO A 288 -2.04 15.57 23.55
CA PRO A 288 -1.99 14.49 24.54
C PRO A 288 -3.29 13.69 24.46
N LEU A 289 -3.18 12.37 24.34
CA LEU A 289 -4.34 11.48 24.36
C LEU A 289 -4.56 10.83 25.72
N ASP A 290 -3.62 11.00 26.65
CA ASP A 290 -3.83 10.78 28.07
C ASP A 290 -4.60 11.95 28.70
N PRO A 291 -5.39 11.70 29.76
CA PRO A 291 -6.07 12.77 30.47
C PRO A 291 -5.06 13.71 31.13
N VAL A 292 -5.27 15.01 30.92
CA VAL A 292 -4.50 16.08 31.56
C VAL A 292 -5.27 16.57 32.78
N SER A 293 -4.62 16.71 33.94
CA SER A 293 -5.30 17.27 35.12
C SER A 293 -5.81 18.69 34.85
N ALA A 294 -7.07 18.97 35.17
CA ALA A 294 -7.64 20.31 35.09
C ALA A 294 -6.78 21.33 35.85
N GLY A 295 -6.61 22.54 35.30
CA GLY A 295 -5.76 23.59 35.88
C GLY A 295 -4.28 23.53 35.50
N SER A 296 -3.80 22.38 35.01
CA SER A 296 -2.42 22.17 34.57
C SER A 296 -2.19 22.71 33.15
N THR A 297 -0.91 22.73 32.74
CA THR A 297 -0.51 23.10 31.39
C THR A 297 -0.10 21.84 30.63
N THR A 298 -0.69 21.64 29.47
CA THR A 298 -0.33 20.54 28.57
C THR A 298 0.41 21.03 27.34
N LEU A 299 1.08 20.10 26.67
CA LEU A 299 1.84 20.31 25.46
C LEU A 299 1.09 19.71 24.27
N VAL A 300 0.84 20.52 23.25
CA VAL A 300 0.35 20.08 21.95
C VAL A 300 1.44 20.35 20.93
N TYR A 301 1.86 19.32 20.19
CA TYR A 301 2.82 19.53 19.11
C TYR A 301 2.08 19.99 17.85
N VAL A 302 2.45 21.14 17.32
CA VAL A 302 1.82 21.78 16.17
C VAL A 302 2.78 21.73 14.99
N ASP A 303 2.33 21.15 13.91
CA ASP A 303 3.01 21.17 12.63
C ASP A 303 2.34 22.16 11.70
N SER A 304 2.82 23.40 11.67
CA SER A 304 2.33 24.48 10.80
C SER A 304 3.23 24.76 9.60
N ARG A 305 4.15 23.84 9.28
CA ARG A 305 5.16 24.02 8.21
C ARG A 305 5.97 25.32 8.40
N HIS A 306 6.36 25.61 9.64
CA HIS A 306 7.06 26.83 10.09
C HIS A 306 6.25 28.15 9.94
N ARG A 307 4.95 28.09 9.65
CA ARG A 307 4.10 29.28 9.55
C ARG A 307 3.54 29.68 10.92
N PRO A 308 3.29 30.98 11.17
CA PRO A 308 2.52 31.40 12.33
C PRO A 308 1.11 30.82 12.30
N TYR A 309 0.55 30.55 13.47
CA TYR A 309 -0.81 30.07 13.64
C TYR A 309 -1.51 30.79 14.80
N SER A 310 -2.83 30.87 14.73
CA SER A 310 -3.69 31.21 15.86
C SER A 310 -4.33 29.95 16.42
N TRP A 311 -4.72 29.98 17.68
CA TRP A 311 -5.40 28.87 18.33
C TRP A 311 -6.51 29.35 19.27
N ALA A 312 -7.52 28.50 19.45
CA ALA A 312 -8.61 28.67 20.40
C ALA A 312 -8.92 27.34 21.08
N LEU A 313 -8.97 27.32 22.42
CA LEU A 313 -9.40 26.19 23.22
C LEU A 313 -10.84 26.40 23.65
N GLN A 314 -11.73 25.48 23.29
CA GLN A 314 -13.15 25.56 23.56
C GLN A 314 -13.63 24.29 24.28
N ARG A 315 -14.41 24.45 25.35
CA ARG A 315 -15.05 23.29 26.01
C ARG A 315 -16.21 22.81 25.15
N THR A 316 -16.36 21.49 25.00
CA THR A 316 -17.48 20.90 24.26
C THR A 316 -18.82 21.41 24.79
N GLY A 317 -19.74 21.78 23.89
CA GLY A 317 -21.06 22.33 24.26
C GLY A 317 -21.06 23.80 24.71
N VAL A 318 -19.90 24.44 24.90
CA VAL A 318 -19.80 25.86 25.29
C VAL A 318 -19.40 26.72 24.10
N ARG A 319 -20.17 27.77 23.79
CA ARG A 319 -19.91 28.63 22.61
C ARG A 319 -18.68 29.52 22.72
N ARG A 320 -18.34 29.99 23.92
CA ARG A 320 -17.21 30.92 24.12
C ARG A 320 -15.92 30.13 24.35
N PRO A 321 -14.81 30.45 23.66
CA PRO A 321 -13.52 29.85 23.94
C PRO A 321 -13.08 30.12 25.38
N ALA A 322 -12.51 29.10 26.02
CA ALA A 322 -11.91 29.22 27.34
C ALA A 322 -10.55 29.93 27.29
N ALA A 323 -9.83 29.78 26.18
CA ALA A 323 -8.57 30.48 25.94
C ALA A 323 -8.34 30.66 24.43
N THR A 324 -7.57 31.68 24.06
CA THR A 324 -7.12 31.91 22.69
C THR A 324 -5.69 32.42 22.69
N GLY A 325 -5.00 32.29 21.56
CA GLY A 325 -3.65 32.84 21.41
C GLY A 325 -3.08 32.66 20.02
N THR A 326 -1.77 32.91 19.90
CA THR A 326 -0.99 32.71 18.68
C THR A 326 0.29 31.95 18.98
N GLY A 327 0.87 31.33 17.96
CA GLY A 327 2.11 30.56 18.07
C GLY A 327 2.87 30.49 16.74
N ARG A 328 4.14 30.09 16.84
CA ARG A 328 5.05 29.84 15.70
C ARG A 328 5.92 28.60 15.89
N GLY A 329 6.12 28.16 17.13
CA GLY A 329 6.91 26.99 17.45
C GLY A 329 6.11 25.70 17.37
N TYR A 330 6.81 24.58 17.32
CA TYR A 330 6.23 23.24 17.33
C TYR A 330 5.58 22.88 18.67
N ALA A 331 6.10 23.40 19.78
CA ALA A 331 5.62 23.09 21.12
C ALA A 331 4.63 24.17 21.60
N LEU A 332 3.33 23.91 21.46
CA LEU A 332 2.28 24.79 21.99
C LEU A 332 1.93 24.38 23.42
N ARG A 333 2.13 25.28 24.38
CA ARG A 333 1.69 25.09 25.77
C ARG A 333 0.29 25.66 25.95
N VAL A 334 -0.65 24.81 26.36
CA VAL A 334 -2.06 25.16 26.56
C VAL A 334 -2.43 24.91 28.01
N ARG A 335 -2.96 25.93 28.70
CA ARG A 335 -3.45 25.76 30.07
C ARG A 335 -4.90 25.28 30.05
N VAL A 336 -5.16 24.15 30.70
CA VAL A 336 -6.51 23.62 30.88
C VAL A 336 -7.19 24.37 32.03
N PRO A 337 -8.40 24.92 31.86
CA PRO A 337 -9.08 25.67 32.92
C PRO A 337 -9.35 24.82 34.18
N ALA A 338 -8.98 25.32 35.36
CA ALA A 338 -9.21 24.61 36.64
C ALA A 338 -10.68 24.61 37.07
N ALA A 339 -11.34 25.78 36.98
CA ALA A 339 -12.72 25.98 37.45
C ALA A 339 -13.76 25.13 36.71
N ALA A 340 -13.40 24.57 35.56
CA ALA A 340 -14.26 23.74 34.75
C ALA A 340 -14.27 22.25 35.17
N GLY A 341 -13.31 21.82 35.99
CA GLY A 341 -13.17 20.41 36.40
C GLY A 341 -12.83 19.48 35.23
N ALA A 342 -13.22 18.21 35.35
CA ALA A 342 -13.17 17.25 34.26
C ALA A 342 -14.01 17.72 33.06
N GLY A 343 -13.56 17.42 31.84
CA GLY A 343 -14.29 17.80 30.63
C GLY A 343 -13.49 17.62 29.34
N LEU A 344 -14.19 17.70 28.23
CA LEU A 344 -13.62 17.56 26.89
C LEU A 344 -13.50 18.93 26.22
N TYR A 345 -12.37 19.16 25.55
CA TYR A 345 -12.09 20.40 24.86
C TYR A 345 -11.67 20.16 23.41
N GLU A 346 -11.95 21.14 22.58
CA GLU A 346 -11.53 21.25 21.20
C GLU A 346 -10.49 22.36 21.09
N LEU A 347 -9.28 22.02 20.69
CA LEU A 347 -8.23 22.98 20.37
C LEU A 347 -8.20 23.21 18.86
N SER A 348 -8.82 24.30 18.42
CA SER A 348 -8.84 24.72 17.03
C SER A 348 -7.59 25.53 16.70
N LEU A 349 -6.90 25.18 15.62
CA LEU A 349 -5.70 25.82 15.10
C LEU A 349 -5.97 26.36 13.69
N SER A 350 -5.41 27.52 13.36
CA SER A 350 -5.53 28.12 12.03
C SER A 350 -4.21 28.71 11.56
N SER A 351 -3.80 28.39 10.33
CA SER A 351 -2.60 28.88 9.67
C SER A 351 -2.88 29.16 8.19
N GLY A 352 -2.98 30.44 7.82
CA GLY A 352 -3.40 30.84 6.48
C GLY A 352 -4.81 30.31 6.17
N ALA A 353 -4.94 29.55 5.07
CA ALA A 353 -6.20 28.92 4.66
C ALA A 353 -6.44 27.53 5.29
N HIS A 354 -5.53 27.04 6.14
CA HIS A 354 -5.61 25.71 6.72
C HIS A 354 -6.06 25.77 8.17
N GLN A 355 -6.93 24.84 8.54
CA GLN A 355 -7.45 24.69 9.89
C GLN A 355 -7.39 23.21 10.30
N THR A 356 -7.21 22.97 11.58
CA THR A 356 -7.33 21.65 12.19
C THR A 356 -7.80 21.82 13.63
N THR A 357 -8.55 20.86 14.14
CA THR A 357 -9.04 20.87 15.52
C THR A 357 -8.70 19.52 16.14
N VAL A 358 -8.19 19.51 17.37
CA VAL A 358 -7.79 18.28 18.07
C VAL A 358 -8.39 18.25 19.48
N PRO A 359 -8.66 17.06 20.04
CA PRO A 359 -9.17 16.95 21.39
C PRO A 359 -8.12 17.34 22.43
N VAL A 360 -8.56 17.89 23.56
CA VAL A 360 -7.80 17.99 24.80
C VAL A 360 -8.68 17.45 25.92
N ILE A 361 -8.23 16.40 26.58
CA ILE A 361 -8.98 15.68 27.60
C ILE A 361 -8.57 16.21 28.97
N ALA A 362 -9.52 16.80 29.71
CA ALA A 362 -9.29 17.24 31.07
C ALA A 362 -9.83 16.21 32.06
N GLY A 363 -8.94 15.58 32.82
CA GLY A 363 -9.30 14.76 33.98
C GLY A 363 -9.50 15.62 35.23
N ALA A 364 -10.13 15.05 36.26
CA ALA A 364 -10.26 15.70 37.55
C ALA A 364 -8.88 16.04 38.13
N HIS A 365 -8.79 17.17 38.83
CA HIS A 365 -7.55 17.65 39.45
C HIS A 365 -7.40 17.12 40.88
N ALA A 366 -6.16 17.06 41.36
CA ALA A 366 -5.85 16.60 42.72
C ALA A 366 -6.60 17.45 43.76
N GLY A 367 -7.38 16.80 44.62
CA GLY A 367 -8.21 17.43 45.65
C GLY A 367 -9.68 17.65 45.28
N GLN A 368 -10.07 17.44 44.02
CA GLN A 368 -11.47 17.38 43.63
C GLN A 368 -12.11 16.08 44.17
N ARG A 369 -13.35 16.17 44.66
CA ARG A 369 -14.12 14.98 45.05
C ARG A 369 -14.39 14.14 43.79
N SER A 370 -13.89 12.91 43.80
CA SER A 370 -14.11 11.95 42.71
C SER A 370 -15.59 11.67 42.54
N ALA A 371 -16.02 11.61 41.28
CA ALA A 371 -17.39 11.26 40.93
C ALA A 371 -17.62 9.75 41.09
N SER A 372 -18.88 9.33 41.23
CA SER A 372 -19.20 7.91 41.27
C SER A 372 -19.04 7.21 39.92
N ILE A 373 -19.01 7.98 38.82
CA ILE A 373 -18.97 7.46 37.46
C ILE A 373 -17.71 7.97 36.75
N LEU A 374 -17.01 7.04 36.13
CA LEU A 374 -15.87 7.29 35.25
C LEU A 374 -16.32 7.22 33.79
N VAL A 375 -16.03 8.25 33.01
CA VAL A 375 -16.22 8.25 31.55
C VAL A 375 -14.88 8.00 30.88
N VAL A 376 -14.83 7.05 29.96
CA VAL A 376 -13.65 6.62 29.20
C VAL A 376 -13.85 6.98 27.73
N LEU A 377 -12.92 7.73 27.16
CA LEU A 377 -12.90 8.07 25.74
C LEU A 377 -12.01 7.08 24.94
N PRO A 378 -12.41 6.71 23.71
CA PRO A 378 -11.77 5.65 22.93
C PRO A 378 -10.53 6.16 22.16
N ALA A 379 -9.53 6.69 22.87
CA ALA A 379 -8.36 7.34 22.28
C ALA A 379 -7.43 6.36 21.52
N LEU A 380 -7.37 5.09 21.91
CA LEU A 380 -6.70 4.04 21.15
C LEU A 380 -7.42 3.80 19.82
N THR A 381 -8.75 3.82 19.81
CA THR A 381 -9.52 3.73 18.56
C THR A 381 -9.32 4.96 17.69
N TRP A 382 -9.29 6.16 18.27
CA TRP A 382 -9.00 7.39 17.54
C TRP A 382 -7.66 7.34 16.80
N GLN A 383 -6.60 6.84 17.44
CA GLN A 383 -5.33 6.58 16.74
C GLN A 383 -5.40 5.36 15.83
N GLY A 384 -6.15 4.32 16.21
CA GLY A 384 -6.37 3.11 15.42
C GLY A 384 -6.92 3.37 14.02
N GLU A 385 -7.73 4.41 13.87
CA GLU A 385 -8.37 4.82 12.62
C GLU A 385 -7.70 6.05 11.96
N ASN A 386 -6.73 6.68 12.63
CA ASN A 386 -6.03 7.86 12.12
C ASN A 386 -5.23 7.49 10.85
N PRO A 387 -5.56 8.03 9.66
CA PRO A 387 -4.98 7.58 8.39
C PRO A 387 -3.63 8.27 8.09
N GLY A 388 -2.73 8.30 9.07
CA GLY A 388 -1.34 8.72 8.92
C GLY A 388 -0.52 7.73 8.10
N ASP A 389 0.64 8.16 7.60
CA ASP A 389 1.64 7.32 6.92
C ASP A 389 2.98 7.67 7.56
N GLU A 390 3.37 6.88 8.56
CA GLU A 390 4.57 7.10 9.36
C GLU A 390 5.79 6.37 8.79
N ASP A 391 5.58 5.26 8.08
CA ASP A 391 6.67 4.49 7.46
C ASP A 391 7.04 4.97 6.04
N GLY A 392 6.22 5.84 5.45
CA GLY A 392 6.42 6.45 4.15
C GLY A 392 6.21 5.46 3.00
N ASP A 393 5.42 4.40 3.17
CA ASP A 393 5.10 3.43 2.14
C ASP A 393 3.94 3.86 1.22
N GLY A 394 3.27 4.96 1.55
CA GLY A 394 2.18 5.55 0.78
C GLY A 394 0.82 4.95 1.11
N LEU A 395 0.70 4.19 2.19
CA LEU A 395 -0.54 3.59 2.70
C LEU A 395 -0.88 4.16 4.08
N PRO A 396 -2.17 4.25 4.43
CA PRO A 396 -2.55 4.62 5.80
C PRO A 396 -2.22 3.54 6.83
N ASP A 397 -1.43 3.90 7.84
CA ASP A 397 -1.12 3.11 9.03
C ASP A 397 -2.31 3.10 9.98
N THR A 398 -3.18 2.09 9.82
CA THR A 398 -4.36 1.88 10.67
C THR A 398 -4.42 0.46 11.21
N LEU A 399 -5.03 0.28 12.38
CA LEU A 399 -5.25 -1.05 12.95
C LEU A 399 -6.22 -1.89 12.10
N SER A 400 -7.13 -1.24 11.35
CA SER A 400 -8.00 -1.92 10.38
C SER A 400 -7.24 -2.45 9.16
N ALA A 401 -6.14 -1.80 8.76
CA ALA A 401 -5.26 -2.26 7.70
C ALA A 401 -4.26 -3.35 8.17
N GLY A 402 -4.30 -3.72 9.46
CA GLY A 402 -3.45 -4.77 10.05
C GLY A 402 -2.07 -4.29 10.49
N GLY A 403 -1.83 -2.98 10.55
CA GLY A 403 -0.51 -2.42 10.85
C GLY A 403 -0.04 -2.68 12.29
N PRO A 404 1.23 -2.40 12.59
CA PRO A 404 1.54 -1.60 13.77
C PRO A 404 1.17 -0.12 13.53
N ILE A 405 0.87 0.64 14.59
CA ILE A 405 0.72 2.11 14.54
C ILE A 405 1.51 2.77 15.68
N GLU A 406 1.93 4.02 15.47
CA GLU A 406 2.44 4.89 16.54
C GLU A 406 1.27 5.58 17.27
N LEU A 407 1.30 5.62 18.60
CA LEU A 407 0.26 6.29 19.41
C LEU A 407 0.55 7.79 19.59
N GLN A 408 1.83 8.17 19.54
CA GLN A 408 2.29 9.56 19.63
C GLN A 408 2.52 10.18 18.25
N ARG A 409 1.45 10.34 17.49
CA ARG A 409 1.47 10.95 16.15
C ARG A 409 0.37 12.02 15.97
N PRO A 410 0.56 12.99 15.06
CA PRO A 410 -0.48 13.97 14.74
C PRO A 410 -1.77 13.31 14.23
N LEU A 411 -2.92 13.89 14.57
CA LEU A 411 -4.20 13.47 13.99
C LEU A 411 -4.29 14.03 12.56
N ALA A 412 -4.26 13.15 11.56
CA ALA A 412 -4.14 13.52 10.15
C ALA A 412 -5.32 14.38 9.66
N ASN A 413 -6.51 14.08 10.17
CA ASN A 413 -7.76 14.74 9.79
C ASN A 413 -8.34 15.68 10.87
N GLY A 414 -7.56 15.99 11.93
CA GLY A 414 -8.06 16.75 13.07
C GLY A 414 -8.88 15.90 14.03
N LEU A 415 -10.15 16.26 14.27
CA LEU A 415 -10.98 15.56 15.25
C LEU A 415 -11.19 14.10 14.80
N PRO A 416 -11.05 13.11 15.70
CA PRO A 416 -11.22 11.71 15.37
C PRO A 416 -12.63 11.37 14.88
N VAL A 417 -12.74 10.28 14.12
CA VAL A 417 -14.04 9.65 13.82
C VAL A 417 -14.68 9.23 15.15
N GLY A 418 -16.00 9.47 15.30
CA GLY A 418 -16.73 9.24 16.55
C GLY A 418 -16.80 10.46 17.48
N PHE A 419 -15.82 11.37 17.41
CA PHE A 419 -15.66 12.49 18.37
C PHE A 419 -16.94 13.28 18.66
N ALA A 420 -17.77 13.54 17.65
CA ALA A 420 -19.02 14.27 17.81
C ALA A 420 -19.99 13.58 18.80
N GLY A 421 -20.01 12.25 18.81
CA GLY A 421 -20.82 11.46 19.75
C GLY A 421 -20.29 11.58 21.17
N GLU A 422 -18.99 11.38 21.36
CA GLU A 422 -18.34 11.54 22.66
C GLU A 422 -18.52 12.96 23.21
N ALA A 423 -18.30 13.99 22.38
CA ALA A 423 -18.52 15.39 22.75
C ALA A 423 -20.00 15.69 23.09
N GLY A 424 -20.94 15.07 22.37
CA GLY A 424 -22.37 15.18 22.63
C GLY A 424 -22.78 14.61 24.00
N LEU A 425 -22.21 13.47 24.38
CA LEU A 425 -22.36 12.89 25.71
C LEU A 425 -21.84 13.85 26.79
N ILE A 426 -20.59 14.29 26.69
CA ILE A 426 -19.97 15.17 27.69
C ILE A 426 -20.76 16.48 27.83
N ALA A 427 -21.17 17.09 26.71
CA ALA A 427 -21.98 18.31 26.73
C ALA A 427 -23.38 18.10 27.35
N TYR A 428 -23.97 16.92 27.21
CA TYR A 428 -25.21 16.57 27.89
C TYR A 428 -24.99 16.42 29.40
N LEU A 429 -23.96 15.67 29.83
CA LEU A 429 -23.66 15.47 31.25
C LEU A 429 -23.42 16.79 31.97
N ASP A 430 -22.66 17.69 31.35
CA ASP A 430 -22.40 19.05 31.88
C ASP A 430 -23.69 19.85 32.06
N ARG A 431 -24.59 19.83 31.05
CA ARG A 431 -25.87 20.55 31.06
C ARG A 431 -26.88 19.95 32.03
N ALA A 432 -26.87 18.64 32.21
CA ALA A 432 -27.72 17.92 33.15
C ALA A 432 -27.15 17.91 34.59
N HIS A 433 -26.00 18.54 34.81
CA HIS A 433 -25.29 18.57 36.10
C HIS A 433 -25.01 17.17 36.67
N LEU A 434 -24.72 16.21 35.80
CA LEU A 434 -24.38 14.85 36.18
C LEU A 434 -22.86 14.77 36.44
N PRO A 435 -22.40 14.46 37.68
CA PRO A 435 -20.99 14.46 38.00
C PRO A 435 -20.27 13.24 37.41
N TYR A 436 -19.12 13.47 36.78
CA TYR A 436 -18.26 12.42 36.23
C TYR A 436 -16.78 12.77 36.41
N ASP A 437 -15.95 11.74 36.48
CA ASP A 437 -14.52 11.84 36.21
C ASP A 437 -14.27 11.40 34.75
N LEU A 438 -13.25 11.96 34.10
CA LEU A 438 -12.96 11.72 32.68
C LEU A 438 -11.54 11.17 32.50
N THR A 439 -11.43 10.11 31.73
CA THR A 439 -10.17 9.48 31.33
C THR A 439 -10.26 9.02 29.86
N THR A 440 -9.18 8.42 29.37
CA THR A 440 -9.13 7.71 28.08
C THR A 440 -8.71 6.26 28.30
N ASP A 441 -9.00 5.40 27.34
CA ASP A 441 -8.47 4.04 27.31
C ASP A 441 -6.92 4.01 27.41
N LEU A 442 -6.22 4.92 26.73
CA LEU A 442 -4.77 5.12 26.83
C LEU A 442 -4.35 5.56 28.24
N GLY A 443 -5.08 6.49 28.86
CA GLY A 443 -4.84 6.89 30.25
C GLY A 443 -4.97 5.71 31.23
N LEU A 444 -5.94 4.82 31.00
CA LEU A 444 -6.09 3.59 31.79
C LEU A 444 -4.94 2.60 31.53
N ILE A 445 -4.47 2.48 30.28
CA ILE A 445 -3.34 1.62 29.91
C ILE A 445 -2.04 2.12 30.55
N ASP A 446 -1.81 3.43 30.54
CA ASP A 446 -0.60 4.06 31.05
C ASP A 446 -0.65 4.35 32.55
N GLY A 447 -1.80 4.15 33.19
CA GLY A 447 -2.01 4.41 34.62
C GLY A 447 -2.02 5.90 34.97
N LEU A 448 -2.46 6.74 34.03
CA LEU A 448 -2.51 8.19 34.15
C LEU A 448 -3.96 8.68 34.32
N GLY A 449 -4.18 9.54 35.32
CA GLY A 449 -5.48 10.11 35.62
C GLY A 449 -6.41 9.19 36.42
N PRO A 450 -7.74 9.42 36.37
CA PRO A 450 -8.71 8.60 37.09
C PRO A 450 -8.70 7.13 36.62
N ALA A 451 -8.71 6.20 37.58
CA ALA A 451 -8.67 4.76 37.35
C ALA A 451 -10.05 4.10 37.52
N LEU A 452 -10.22 2.85 37.07
CA LEU A 452 -11.46 2.08 37.26
C LEU A 452 -11.83 1.94 38.75
N SER A 453 -10.82 1.77 39.62
CA SER A 453 -11.03 1.65 41.06
C SER A 453 -11.52 2.97 41.67
N GLY A 454 -12.39 2.88 42.68
CA GLY A 454 -13.01 4.04 43.33
C GLY A 454 -14.30 4.52 42.68
N HIS A 455 -14.65 4.00 41.50
CA HIS A 455 -15.89 4.32 40.79
C HIS A 455 -16.90 3.16 40.89
N ARG A 456 -18.19 3.49 40.88
CA ARG A 456 -19.32 2.54 40.88
C ARG A 456 -19.78 2.19 39.47
N GLY A 457 -19.68 3.16 38.57
CA GLY A 457 -20.04 3.03 37.16
C GLY A 457 -18.89 3.45 36.23
N VAL A 458 -18.78 2.78 35.09
CA VAL A 458 -17.88 3.14 34.00
C VAL A 458 -18.71 3.30 32.72
N VAL A 459 -18.49 4.39 32.00
CA VAL A 459 -19.12 4.64 30.70
C VAL A 459 -18.03 4.67 29.63
N LEU A 460 -18.08 3.72 28.71
CA LEU A 460 -17.28 3.75 27.48
C LEU A 460 -18.04 4.65 26.49
N ALA A 461 -17.53 5.86 26.28
CA ALA A 461 -18.28 6.96 25.69
C ALA A 461 -18.57 6.80 24.19
N GLY A 462 -17.82 5.92 23.52
CA GLY A 462 -17.92 5.67 22.08
C GLY A 462 -17.38 4.28 21.73
N SER A 463 -17.18 4.06 20.43
CA SER A 463 -16.78 2.75 19.91
C SER A 463 -15.36 2.35 20.32
N GLU A 464 -15.21 1.59 21.41
CA GLU A 464 -13.95 0.98 21.86
C GLU A 464 -13.56 -0.21 20.97
N ARG A 465 -13.21 0.03 19.69
CA ARG A 465 -13.06 -1.04 18.68
C ARG A 465 -11.92 -2.00 18.99
N TRP A 466 -10.82 -1.50 19.55
CA TRP A 466 -9.64 -2.27 19.96
C TRP A 466 -9.33 -2.01 21.42
N LEU A 467 -9.09 -3.08 22.18
CA LEU A 467 -8.56 -2.98 23.55
C LEU A 467 -7.45 -4.00 23.78
N PRO A 468 -6.41 -3.66 24.55
CA PRO A 468 -5.41 -4.63 24.93
C PRO A 468 -5.98 -5.61 25.96
N SER A 469 -5.54 -6.88 25.88
CA SER A 469 -6.03 -7.95 26.76
C SER A 469 -6.00 -7.60 28.26
N PRO A 470 -4.96 -6.93 28.81
CA PRO A 470 -4.97 -6.49 30.21
C PRO A 470 -6.12 -5.54 30.57
N LEU A 471 -6.45 -4.57 29.71
CA LEU A 471 -7.55 -3.64 29.96
C LEU A 471 -8.91 -4.34 29.82
N SER A 472 -9.07 -5.20 28.82
CA SER A 472 -10.28 -6.04 28.68
C SER A 472 -10.51 -6.92 29.92
N SER A 473 -9.44 -7.53 30.46
CA SER A 473 -9.50 -8.30 31.70
C SER A 473 -9.84 -7.42 32.91
N ALA A 474 -9.24 -6.23 33.02
CA ALA A 474 -9.52 -5.30 34.12
C ALA A 474 -10.98 -4.84 34.13
N LEU A 475 -11.55 -4.48 32.97
CA LEU A 475 -12.96 -4.13 32.82
C LEU A 475 -13.87 -5.30 33.20
N ARG A 476 -13.55 -6.52 32.76
CA ARG A 476 -14.31 -7.72 33.11
C ARG A 476 -14.28 -7.98 34.63
N SER A 477 -13.11 -7.91 35.25
CA SER A 477 -12.94 -8.09 36.69
C SER A 477 -13.67 -7.01 37.49
N TYR A 478 -13.64 -5.76 37.01
CA TYR A 478 -14.39 -4.66 37.60
C TYR A 478 -15.90 -4.96 37.66
N VAL A 479 -16.49 -5.40 36.54
CA VAL A 479 -17.91 -5.77 36.51
C VAL A 479 -18.18 -6.99 37.39
N GLN A 480 -17.35 -8.02 37.30
CA GLN A 480 -17.51 -9.23 38.12
C GLN A 480 -17.48 -8.92 39.62
N GLY A 481 -16.66 -7.94 40.03
CA GLY A 481 -16.54 -7.44 41.41
C GLY A 481 -17.69 -6.55 41.89
N GLY A 482 -18.70 -6.29 41.05
CA GLY A 482 -19.88 -5.48 41.42
C GLY A 482 -19.99 -4.15 40.69
N GLY A 483 -18.99 -3.74 39.91
CA GLY A 483 -19.03 -2.51 39.12
C GLY A 483 -20.05 -2.56 37.98
N HIS A 484 -20.53 -1.40 37.54
CA HIS A 484 -21.44 -1.30 36.41
C HIS A 484 -20.75 -0.68 35.20
N VAL A 485 -20.99 -1.23 34.00
CA VAL A 485 -20.46 -0.70 32.73
C VAL A 485 -21.62 -0.35 31.81
N LEU A 486 -21.54 0.83 31.20
CA LEU A 486 -22.30 1.23 30.03
C LEU A 486 -21.33 1.36 28.85
N SER A 487 -21.58 0.62 27.77
CA SER A 487 -20.83 0.71 26.53
C SER A 487 -21.69 1.36 25.45
N LEU A 488 -21.23 2.49 24.91
CA LEU A 488 -21.89 3.19 23.81
C LEU A 488 -21.18 2.89 22.48
N GLY A 489 -21.96 2.89 21.40
CA GLY A 489 -21.42 2.77 20.05
C GLY A 489 -21.54 1.36 19.48
N ILE A 490 -20.93 1.18 18.32
CA ILE A 490 -21.03 -0.05 17.51
C ILE A 490 -19.64 -0.61 17.21
N ASP A 491 -19.59 -1.91 16.96
CA ASP A 491 -18.36 -2.66 16.66
C ASP A 491 -17.27 -2.56 17.75
N SER A 492 -17.73 -2.34 18.99
CA SER A 492 -16.90 -2.16 20.18
C SER A 492 -16.47 -3.49 20.79
N LEU A 493 -15.33 -3.51 21.49
CA LEU A 493 -14.87 -4.54 22.43
C LEU A 493 -14.61 -5.93 21.82
N ARG A 494 -14.61 -6.04 20.50
CA ARG A 494 -14.47 -7.30 19.78
C ARG A 494 -13.08 -7.55 19.23
N ARG A 495 -12.14 -6.60 19.31
CA ARG A 495 -10.78 -6.78 18.80
C ARG A 495 -9.76 -6.54 19.90
N GLY A 496 -8.72 -7.36 19.88
CA GLY A 496 -7.51 -7.19 20.68
C GLY A 496 -6.47 -6.36 19.94
N VAL A 497 -5.55 -5.77 20.70
CA VAL A 497 -4.31 -5.19 20.18
C VAL A 497 -3.23 -5.28 21.26
N THR A 498 -1.95 -5.34 20.88
CA THR A 498 -0.83 -5.28 21.81
C THR A 498 -0.35 -3.83 21.91
N VAL A 499 -0.38 -3.23 23.10
CA VAL A 499 0.18 -1.89 23.32
C VAL A 499 1.53 -2.02 24.01
N GLN A 500 2.59 -1.53 23.36
CA GLN A 500 3.96 -1.58 23.90
C GLN A 500 4.82 -0.48 23.30
N GLY A 501 5.60 0.21 24.14
CA GLY A 501 6.63 1.17 23.68
C GLY A 501 6.06 2.34 22.88
N GLY A 502 4.86 2.82 23.22
CA GLY A 502 4.19 3.90 22.48
C GLY A 502 3.54 3.48 21.16
N ARG A 503 3.43 2.17 20.90
CA ARG A 503 2.88 1.59 19.68
C ARG A 503 1.72 0.65 19.98
N ALA A 504 0.80 0.51 19.04
CA ALA A 504 -0.21 -0.53 19.04
C ALA A 504 0.07 -1.50 17.89
N LEU A 505 0.16 -2.79 18.19
CA LEU A 505 0.68 -3.86 17.34
C LEU A 505 -0.31 -5.03 17.28
N ASP A 506 -0.18 -5.86 16.26
CA ASP A 506 -0.88 -7.15 16.15
C ASP A 506 -2.41 -7.07 16.38
N PRO A 507 -3.14 -6.19 15.68
CA PRO A 507 -4.59 -6.10 15.83
C PRO A 507 -5.25 -7.43 15.44
N THR A 508 -6.14 -7.93 16.31
CA THR A 508 -6.86 -9.17 16.02
C THR A 508 -8.04 -8.92 15.08
N GLN A 509 -8.47 -9.98 14.40
CA GLN A 509 -9.80 -9.99 13.77
C GLN A 509 -10.90 -9.91 14.84
N PRO A 510 -12.13 -9.47 14.47
CA PRO A 510 -13.25 -9.38 15.41
C PRO A 510 -13.61 -10.75 15.97
N GLN A 511 -13.67 -10.87 17.30
CA GLN A 511 -14.09 -12.06 18.00
C GLN A 511 -15.61 -12.21 17.97
N ALA A 512 -16.09 -13.44 18.15
CA ALA A 512 -17.53 -13.73 18.13
C ALA A 512 -18.27 -13.19 19.37
N ALA A 513 -17.57 -13.06 20.49
CA ALA A 513 -18.05 -12.43 21.70
C ALA A 513 -17.11 -11.27 22.08
N ASP A 514 -17.65 -10.23 22.69
CA ASP A 514 -16.90 -9.08 23.15
C ASP A 514 -16.20 -9.32 24.51
N ALA A 515 -15.60 -8.27 25.08
CA ALA A 515 -14.91 -8.33 26.37
C ALA A 515 -15.82 -8.76 27.55
N PHE A 516 -17.13 -8.59 27.45
CA PHE A 516 -18.11 -8.93 28.49
C PHE A 516 -18.93 -10.20 28.19
N GLY A 517 -18.78 -10.74 26.98
CA GLY A 517 -19.42 -11.97 26.52
C GLY A 517 -20.56 -11.75 25.54
N ALA A 518 -20.93 -10.52 25.20
CA ALA A 518 -21.99 -10.22 24.25
C ALA A 518 -21.60 -10.61 22.81
N ARG A 519 -22.55 -11.22 22.11
CA ARG A 519 -22.42 -11.68 20.73
C ARG A 519 -23.19 -10.74 19.82
N ALA A 520 -22.49 -9.72 19.35
CA ALA A 520 -23.02 -8.74 18.42
C ALA A 520 -23.04 -9.29 16.98
N GLY A 521 -24.14 -9.01 16.28
CA GLY A 521 -24.31 -9.26 14.85
C GLY A 521 -23.60 -8.22 13.98
N PRO A 522 -23.77 -8.29 12.65
CA PRO A 522 -23.30 -7.25 11.74
C PRO A 522 -24.01 -5.92 12.02
N VAL A 523 -23.31 -4.80 11.79
CA VAL A 523 -23.91 -3.47 11.86
C VAL A 523 -24.96 -3.35 10.74
N VAL A 524 -26.17 -2.96 11.12
CA VAL A 524 -27.25 -2.61 10.20
C VAL A 524 -27.15 -1.11 9.93
N THR A 525 -27.11 -0.73 8.66
CA THR A 525 -26.95 0.68 8.24
C THR A 525 -28.15 1.17 7.44
N GLY A 526 -28.47 2.45 7.55
CA GLY A 526 -29.56 3.08 6.79
C GLY A 526 -30.97 2.65 7.22
N SER A 527 -31.12 2.16 8.45
CA SER A 527 -32.42 1.84 9.05
C SER A 527 -33.25 3.11 9.31
N SER A 528 -34.55 2.94 9.38
CA SER A 528 -35.51 3.92 9.90
C SER A 528 -36.45 3.31 10.92
N GLU A 529 -36.13 2.11 11.40
CA GLU A 529 -36.97 1.35 12.33
C GLU A 529 -36.95 1.99 13.72
N LEU A 530 -38.09 1.87 14.42
CA LEU A 530 -38.21 2.28 15.80
C LEU A 530 -37.57 1.22 16.69
N ILE A 531 -36.73 1.64 17.64
CA ILE A 531 -36.19 0.76 18.68
C ILE A 531 -37.18 0.76 19.84
N THR A 532 -37.83 -0.36 20.10
CA THR A 532 -38.83 -0.47 21.17
C THR A 532 -38.36 -1.41 22.26
N GLU A 533 -38.69 -1.06 23.49
CA GLU A 533 -38.50 -1.92 24.66
C GLU A 533 -39.24 -3.25 24.47
N ALA A 534 -38.51 -4.35 24.66
CA ALA A 534 -39.05 -5.70 24.64
C ALA A 534 -39.14 -6.29 26.06
N LYS A 535 -38.21 -5.92 26.96
CA LYS A 535 -38.18 -6.35 28.36
C LYS A 535 -37.29 -5.42 29.20
N ASP A 536 -37.59 -5.33 30.50
CA ASP A 536 -36.80 -4.51 31.41
C ASP A 536 -36.53 -5.13 32.80
N GLY A 537 -35.91 -6.30 32.84
CA GLY A 537 -35.59 -6.99 34.10
C GLY A 537 -34.56 -6.29 34.99
N LEU A 538 -33.78 -5.34 34.45
CA LEU A 538 -32.81 -4.53 35.20
C LEU A 538 -33.32 -3.12 35.49
N GLY A 539 -34.51 -2.77 35.02
CA GLY A 539 -35.07 -1.44 35.20
C GLY A 539 -34.35 -0.35 34.41
N ILE A 540 -33.62 -0.64 33.33
CA ILE A 540 -32.86 0.37 32.56
C ILE A 540 -33.74 1.24 31.64
N PHE A 541 -35.00 0.84 31.41
CA PHE A 541 -35.99 1.60 30.64
C PHE A 541 -37.08 2.21 31.52
N SER A 542 -37.07 1.95 32.82
CA SER A 542 -38.05 2.47 33.77
C SER A 542 -38.12 4.00 33.72
N HIS A 543 -39.34 4.53 33.59
CA HIS A 543 -39.62 5.97 33.45
C HIS A 543 -39.09 6.63 32.18
N THR A 544 -38.77 5.84 31.14
CA THR A 544 -38.54 6.33 29.78
C THR A 544 -39.78 6.11 28.92
N SER A 545 -39.81 6.68 27.72
CA SER A 545 -40.85 6.37 26.73
C SER A 545 -40.87 4.91 26.24
N GLY A 546 -39.80 4.14 26.48
CA GLY A 546 -39.64 2.77 25.98
C GLY A 546 -39.49 2.67 24.46
N ALA A 547 -39.31 3.80 23.77
CA ALA A 547 -39.17 3.85 22.32
C ALA A 547 -38.11 4.88 21.90
N LEU A 548 -37.23 4.51 20.98
CA LEU A 548 -36.18 5.40 20.46
C LEU A 548 -36.23 5.43 18.93
N ALA A 549 -36.39 6.63 18.39
CA ALA A 549 -36.41 6.89 16.95
C ALA A 549 -35.18 7.65 16.47
N GLY A 550 -34.92 7.62 15.16
CA GLY A 550 -33.91 8.47 14.50
C GLY A 550 -32.52 7.85 14.37
N PHE A 551 -32.35 6.58 14.72
CA PHE A 551 -31.08 5.85 14.60
C PHE A 551 -31.00 5.12 13.26
N ARG A 552 -30.07 5.55 12.41
CA ARG A 552 -29.84 4.93 11.08
C ARG A 552 -28.97 3.69 11.16
N ASP A 553 -28.05 3.68 12.10
CA ASP A 553 -27.10 2.60 12.25
C ASP A 553 -27.28 1.97 13.63
N TYR A 554 -27.39 0.65 13.68
CA TYR A 554 -27.45 -0.07 14.95
C TYR A 554 -26.79 -1.45 14.82
N GLN A 555 -26.40 -2.01 15.95
CA GLN A 555 -25.79 -3.34 16.02
C GLN A 555 -26.65 -4.26 16.89
N PRO A 556 -27.26 -5.32 16.30
CA PRO A 556 -28.01 -6.29 17.07
C PRO A 556 -27.11 -7.08 18.03
N ILE A 557 -27.58 -7.30 19.26
CA ILE A 557 -26.94 -8.11 20.29
C ILE A 557 -27.81 -9.37 20.45
N ALA A 558 -27.34 -10.47 19.88
CA ALA A 558 -28.14 -11.69 19.77
C ALA A 558 -28.19 -12.49 21.09
N SER A 559 -27.08 -12.53 21.81
CA SER A 559 -26.94 -13.32 23.03
C SER A 559 -25.70 -12.90 23.81
N VAL A 560 -25.55 -13.45 25.02
CA VAL A 560 -24.38 -13.28 25.88
C VAL A 560 -23.85 -14.66 26.28
N ALA A 561 -22.54 -14.82 26.25
CA ALA A 561 -21.87 -16.08 26.60
C ALA A 561 -21.61 -16.16 28.12
N PRO A 562 -21.66 -17.37 28.71
CA PRO A 562 -21.25 -17.57 30.10
C PRO A 562 -19.83 -17.03 30.35
N PRO A 563 -19.55 -16.47 31.55
CA PRO A 563 -20.37 -16.51 32.77
C PRO A 563 -21.41 -15.39 32.90
N ALA A 564 -21.63 -14.58 31.85
CA ALA A 564 -22.72 -13.61 31.87
C ALA A 564 -24.07 -14.32 31.96
N GLN A 565 -24.99 -13.73 32.73
CA GLN A 565 -26.38 -14.19 32.77
C GLN A 565 -27.09 -13.74 31.48
N PRO A 566 -28.14 -14.45 31.03
CA PRO A 566 -28.92 -14.05 29.86
C PRO A 566 -29.37 -12.59 29.93
N ILE A 567 -29.52 -11.98 28.75
CA ILE A 567 -30.01 -10.59 28.61
C ILE A 567 -31.30 -10.42 29.42
N ALA A 568 -31.30 -9.46 30.34
CA ALA A 568 -32.40 -9.21 31.28
C ALA A 568 -33.24 -8.00 30.87
N SER A 569 -32.61 -6.98 30.29
CA SER A 569 -33.30 -5.84 29.66
C SER A 569 -32.91 -5.76 28.18
N ALA A 570 -33.87 -5.46 27.31
CA ALA A 570 -33.61 -5.32 25.88
C ALA A 570 -34.58 -4.34 25.21
N ALA A 571 -34.06 -3.55 24.27
CA ALA A 571 -34.84 -2.78 23.31
C ALA A 571 -34.25 -2.98 21.91
N GLY A 572 -35.08 -3.07 20.88
CA GLY A 572 -34.66 -3.45 19.54
C GLY A 572 -35.71 -3.18 18.48
N THR A 573 -35.41 -3.53 17.23
CA THR A 573 -36.40 -3.42 16.14
C THR A 573 -37.41 -4.57 16.16
N SER A 574 -37.11 -5.62 16.92
CA SER A 574 -38.02 -6.72 17.25
C SER A 574 -37.65 -7.31 18.60
N ALA A 575 -38.52 -8.18 19.14
CA ALA A 575 -38.28 -8.87 20.41
C ALA A 575 -37.02 -9.77 20.42
N SER A 576 -36.50 -10.17 19.25
CA SER A 576 -35.33 -11.03 19.10
C SER A 576 -34.07 -10.32 18.58
N THR A 577 -34.17 -9.03 18.22
CA THR A 577 -33.06 -8.21 17.70
C THR A 577 -32.81 -6.98 18.56
N ALA A 578 -32.27 -7.21 19.77
CA ALA A 578 -31.95 -6.14 20.70
C ALA A 578 -30.82 -5.25 20.14
N ALA A 579 -31.05 -3.95 20.02
CA ALA A 579 -30.02 -2.94 19.76
C ALA A 579 -29.47 -2.34 21.05
N ILE A 580 -30.23 -2.42 22.14
CA ILE A 580 -29.83 -2.10 23.50
C ILE A 580 -30.02 -3.38 24.32
N ALA A 581 -28.99 -3.80 25.05
CA ALA A 581 -29.04 -5.00 25.88
C ALA A 581 -28.42 -4.72 27.25
N GLY A 582 -29.10 -5.17 28.31
CA GLY A 582 -28.61 -5.13 29.69
C GLY A 582 -28.56 -6.54 30.27
N TYR A 583 -27.45 -6.89 30.92
CA TYR A 583 -27.23 -8.20 31.53
C TYR A 583 -26.32 -8.15 32.76
N ARG A 584 -26.36 -9.19 33.59
CA ARG A 584 -25.50 -9.34 34.77
C ARG A 584 -24.25 -10.12 34.43
N LEU A 585 -23.12 -9.70 35.00
CA LEU A 585 -21.84 -10.41 34.91
C LEU A 585 -21.17 -10.37 36.29
N GLY A 586 -21.13 -11.52 36.97
CA GLY A 586 -20.76 -11.56 38.39
C GLY A 586 -21.71 -10.71 39.24
N GLY A 587 -21.17 -9.86 40.12
CA GLY A 587 -21.97 -8.95 40.94
C GLY A 587 -22.51 -7.72 40.21
N GLY A 588 -21.92 -7.36 39.07
CA GLY A 588 -22.17 -6.13 38.35
C GLY A 588 -23.18 -6.23 37.21
N THR A 589 -23.28 -5.15 36.45
CA THR A 589 -24.20 -5.01 35.30
C THR A 589 -23.44 -4.47 34.10
N VAL A 590 -23.71 -5.01 32.91
CA VAL A 590 -23.28 -4.45 31.64
C VAL A 590 -24.51 -4.00 30.88
N VAL A 591 -24.47 -2.77 30.35
CA VAL A 591 -25.44 -2.27 29.39
C VAL A 591 -24.70 -1.89 28.12
N GLU A 592 -25.13 -2.42 27.00
CA GLU A 592 -24.64 -2.06 25.67
C GLU A 592 -25.72 -1.30 24.92
N VAL A 593 -25.36 -0.11 24.42
CA VAL A 593 -26.19 0.71 23.54
C VAL A 593 -25.55 0.68 22.16
N GLY A 594 -25.94 -0.33 21.37
CA GLY A 594 -25.50 -0.57 20.01
C GLY A 594 -26.14 0.37 19.00
N LEU A 595 -26.29 1.65 19.32
CA LEU A 595 -26.92 2.67 18.46
C LEU A 595 -25.86 3.64 17.94
N GLY A 596 -25.66 3.68 16.63
CA GLY A 596 -24.76 4.61 15.97
C GLY A 596 -25.23 6.05 16.14
N GLY A 597 -24.35 6.91 16.65
CA GLY A 597 -24.65 8.33 16.88
C GLY A 597 -25.46 8.64 18.15
N PHE A 598 -25.61 7.70 19.09
CA PHE A 598 -26.31 7.92 20.37
C PHE A 598 -25.82 9.16 21.14
N GLY A 599 -24.50 9.32 21.33
CA GLY A 599 -23.98 10.50 22.02
C GLY A 599 -24.34 11.83 21.33
N SER A 600 -24.35 11.84 19.99
CA SER A 600 -24.72 13.02 19.20
C SER A 600 -26.22 13.35 19.29
N SER A 601 -27.08 12.32 19.42
CA SER A 601 -28.53 12.53 19.49
C SER A 601 -28.96 13.27 20.77
N LEU A 602 -28.19 13.17 21.85
CA LEU A 602 -28.46 13.80 23.15
C LEU A 602 -28.61 15.33 23.10
N ALA A 603 -28.15 15.98 22.03
CA ALA A 603 -28.39 17.42 21.83
C ALA A 603 -29.88 17.75 21.63
N ALA A 604 -30.65 16.86 21.00
CA ALA A 604 -32.00 17.17 20.51
C ALA A 604 -33.03 16.03 20.67
N ASN A 605 -32.62 14.81 21.00
CA ASN A 605 -33.50 13.65 21.11
C ASN A 605 -33.88 13.40 22.59
N ILE A 606 -35.14 13.66 22.93
CA ILE A 606 -35.66 13.55 24.30
C ILE A 606 -35.62 12.09 24.80
N ASP A 607 -36.00 11.12 23.97
CA ASP A 607 -35.97 9.69 24.36
C ASP A 607 -34.54 9.23 24.70
N SER A 608 -33.54 9.73 23.96
CA SER A 608 -32.13 9.46 24.25
C SER A 608 -31.70 10.11 25.58
N GLN A 609 -32.20 11.30 25.87
CA GLN A 609 -31.93 12.02 27.13
C GLN A 609 -32.58 11.31 28.34
N GLU A 610 -33.82 10.83 28.20
CA GLU A 610 -34.50 10.03 29.22
C GLU A 610 -33.75 8.72 29.49
N LEU A 611 -33.36 8.01 28.42
CA LEU A 611 -32.62 6.76 28.54
C LEU A 611 -31.27 6.97 29.23
N ILE A 612 -30.45 7.93 28.80
CA ILE A 612 -29.14 8.14 29.43
C ILE A 612 -29.27 8.61 30.88
N GLY A 613 -30.29 9.42 31.21
CA GLY A 613 -30.58 9.82 32.58
C GLY A 613 -30.94 8.62 33.46
N ARG A 614 -31.76 7.70 32.94
CA ARG A 614 -32.10 6.46 33.65
C ARG A 614 -30.90 5.54 33.81
N LEU A 615 -30.11 5.36 32.76
CA LEU A 615 -28.88 4.56 32.81
C LEU A 615 -27.90 5.14 33.84
N TRP A 616 -27.74 6.47 33.88
CA TRP A 616 -26.88 7.13 34.87
C TRP A 616 -27.30 6.83 36.30
N ALA A 617 -28.61 6.85 36.59
CA ALA A 617 -29.15 6.48 37.89
C ALA A 617 -28.80 5.03 38.25
N VAL A 618 -28.99 4.08 37.32
CA VAL A 618 -28.66 2.66 37.51
C VAL A 618 -27.15 2.45 37.75
N LEU A 619 -26.29 3.13 36.99
CA LEU A 619 -24.83 3.04 37.15
C LEU A 619 -24.34 3.64 38.48
N SER A 620 -25.04 4.65 38.99
CA SER A 620 -24.68 5.32 40.25
C SER A 620 -25.23 4.62 41.50
N SER A 621 -26.30 3.82 41.34
CA SER A 621 -26.95 3.08 42.42
C SER A 621 -26.13 1.85 42.82
N GLY A 622 -25.82 1.73 44.10
CA GLY A 622 -24.98 0.68 44.69
C GLY A 622 -24.80 0.92 46.17
#